data_AF-A0A6J8C6L3-F1
#
_entry.id   AF-A0A6J8C6L3-F1
#
_cell.length_a   1.000
_cell.length_b   1.000
_cell.length_c   1.000
_cell.angle_alpha   90.00
_cell.angle_beta   90.00
_cell.angle_gamma   90.00
#
_symmetry.space_group_name_H-M   'P 1'
#
loop_
_entity.id
_entity.type
_entity.pdbx_description
1 polymer ?
#
loop_
_entity_poly.entity_id
_entity_poly.type
_entity_poly.pdbx_seq_one_letter_code
_entity_poly.pdbx_strand_id
1 'polypeptide(L)'
;MPATKKRKVKPTAKANMIFWPCGICRKNCKIASICCDNCDTWYHLRCEELELADFEMFLTDKNVNYSCKGCFSHDQSDEYTYTSALLRLTEAGEKGFNYLRFCSKKEKGMLPTITEAEYSEEKLAVHLDHATSKLLLESCLFVDPQICVPKWASAVY
;
A
#
# COMPACT_ATOMS: atom_id res chain seq x y z
N MET A 1 55.43 31.66 -33.91
CA MET A 1 54.44 30.93 -33.07
C MET A 1 53.44 30.23 -34.00
N PRO A 2 53.34 28.89 -34.03
CA PRO A 2 52.39 28.22 -34.92
C PRO A 2 51.01 28.09 -34.26
N ALA A 3 49.96 28.38 -35.03
CA ALA A 3 48.57 28.32 -34.61
C ALA A 3 48.05 26.88 -34.53
N THR A 4 47.58 26.46 -33.37
CA THR A 4 46.94 25.15 -33.15
C THR A 4 45.50 25.15 -33.69
N LYS A 5 45.24 24.35 -34.73
CA LYS A 5 43.89 24.07 -35.26
C LYS A 5 43.09 23.23 -34.26
N LYS A 6 42.00 23.79 -33.71
CA LYS A 6 41.04 23.07 -32.88
C LYS A 6 40.26 22.06 -33.73
N ARG A 7 40.48 20.76 -33.49
CA ARG A 7 39.66 19.67 -34.06
C ARG A 7 38.23 19.75 -33.48
N LYS A 8 37.23 19.95 -34.33
CA LYS A 8 35.82 19.80 -33.97
C LYS A 8 35.51 18.32 -33.79
N VAL A 9 35.27 17.91 -32.54
CA VAL A 9 34.75 16.57 -32.23
C VAL A 9 33.27 16.53 -32.63
N LYS A 10 32.89 15.60 -33.52
CA LYS A 10 31.49 15.34 -33.87
C LYS A 10 30.78 14.71 -32.66
N PRO A 11 29.53 15.11 -32.33
CA PRO A 11 28.81 14.52 -31.22
C PRO A 11 28.46 13.07 -31.55
N THR A 12 28.87 12.18 -30.65
CA THR A 12 28.59 10.74 -30.66
C THR A 12 27.10 10.45 -30.51
N ALA A 13 26.66 9.35 -31.11
CA ALA A 13 25.28 8.88 -31.21
C ALA A 13 24.50 8.98 -29.89
N LYS A 14 23.24 9.43 -29.97
CA LYS A 14 22.31 9.51 -28.84
C LYS A 14 22.12 8.11 -28.26
N ALA A 15 22.55 7.90 -27.01
CA ALA A 15 22.30 6.68 -26.28
C ALA A 15 20.78 6.43 -26.24
N ASN A 16 20.34 5.22 -26.64
CA ASN A 16 18.97 4.78 -26.44
C ASN A 16 18.70 4.69 -24.94
N MET A 17 18.16 5.76 -24.36
CA MET A 17 17.73 5.76 -22.96
C MET A 17 16.49 4.87 -22.83
N ILE A 18 16.58 3.86 -21.97
CA ILE A 18 15.45 3.02 -21.62
C ILE A 18 14.37 3.90 -20.97
N PHE A 19 13.12 3.73 -21.43
CA PHE A 19 11.97 4.52 -21.01
C PHE A 19 10.98 3.63 -20.25
N TRP A 20 10.77 3.94 -18.97
CA TRP A 20 9.85 3.27 -18.06
C TRP A 20 8.69 4.23 -17.75
N PRO A 21 7.55 4.15 -18.45
CA PRO A 21 6.46 5.10 -18.24
C PRO A 21 5.81 4.91 -16.87
N CYS A 22 5.60 6.02 -16.15
CA CYS A 22 4.80 6.02 -14.93
C CYS A 22 3.34 5.65 -15.23
N GLY A 23 2.77 4.73 -14.46
CA GLY A 23 1.38 4.29 -14.61
C GLY A 23 0.33 5.40 -14.47
N ILE A 24 0.67 6.49 -13.75
CA ILE A 24 -0.24 7.62 -13.48
C ILE A 24 0.02 8.78 -14.45
N CYS A 25 1.22 9.38 -14.40
CA CYS A 25 1.50 10.61 -15.16
C CYS A 25 2.10 10.37 -16.56
N ARG A 26 2.36 9.11 -16.93
CA ARG A 26 2.95 8.67 -18.21
C ARG A 26 4.35 9.25 -18.53
N LYS A 27 4.95 10.01 -17.62
CA LYS A 27 6.34 10.51 -17.74
C LYS A 27 7.33 9.41 -17.35
N ASN A 28 8.55 9.49 -17.86
CA ASN A 28 9.60 8.50 -17.58
C ASN A 28 9.94 8.42 -16.07
N CYS A 29 9.97 7.22 -15.52
CA CYS A 29 10.53 6.89 -14.21
C CYS A 29 12.05 6.87 -14.32
N LYS A 30 12.72 7.74 -13.54
CA LYS A 30 14.18 7.86 -13.53
C LYS A 30 14.76 7.56 -12.16
N ILE A 31 14.38 8.36 -11.17
CA ILE A 31 14.85 8.31 -9.77
C ILE A 31 13.61 8.35 -8.88
N ALA A 32 13.69 7.76 -7.68
CA ALA A 32 12.57 7.71 -6.74
C ALA A 32 11.32 7.15 -7.42
N SER A 33 11.46 5.95 -7.97
CA SER A 33 10.38 5.20 -8.60
C SER A 33 10.39 3.77 -8.08
N ILE A 34 9.21 3.16 -8.03
CA ILE A 34 9.01 1.79 -7.57
C ILE A 34 8.19 1.03 -8.62
N CYS A 35 8.47 -0.26 -8.79
CA CYS A 35 7.73 -1.13 -9.69
C CYS A 35 6.71 -1.92 -8.87
N CYS A 36 5.47 -1.99 -9.33
CA CYS A 36 4.46 -2.83 -8.71
C CYS A 36 4.70 -4.30 -9.06
N ASP A 37 4.71 -5.18 -8.06
CA ASP A 37 4.91 -6.62 -8.24
C ASP A 37 3.70 -7.33 -8.88
N ASN A 38 2.53 -6.70 -8.90
CA ASN A 38 1.29 -7.28 -9.44
C ASN A 38 1.06 -6.95 -10.93
N CYS A 39 1.37 -5.72 -11.36
CA CYS A 39 1.07 -5.25 -12.73
C CYS A 39 2.30 -4.83 -13.53
N ASP A 40 3.52 -5.08 -13.02
CA ASP A 40 4.81 -4.76 -13.63
C ASP A 40 4.94 -3.31 -14.12
N THR A 41 4.14 -2.41 -13.55
CA THR A 41 4.09 -1.01 -13.93
C THR A 41 4.93 -0.19 -12.95
N TRP A 42 5.70 0.75 -13.49
CA TRP A 42 6.52 1.68 -12.70
C TRP A 42 5.71 2.89 -12.27
N TYR A 43 6.00 3.40 -11.07
CA TYR A 43 5.36 4.57 -10.51
C TYR A 43 6.40 5.47 -9.87
N HIS A 44 6.24 6.79 -10.03
CA HIS A 44 6.99 7.74 -9.21
C HIS A 44 6.45 7.68 -7.78
N LEU A 45 7.34 7.75 -6.79
CA LEU A 45 6.95 7.80 -5.37
C LEU A 45 5.88 8.88 -5.11
N ARG A 46 6.05 10.06 -5.71
CA ARG A 46 5.08 11.18 -5.60
C ARG A 46 3.73 10.88 -6.23
N CYS A 47 3.70 10.13 -7.34
CA CYS A 47 2.44 9.78 -7.99
C CYS A 47 1.64 8.78 -7.15
N GLU A 48 2.33 7.88 -6.45
CA GLU A 48 1.72 6.92 -5.52
C GLU A 48 1.59 7.45 -4.09
N GLU A 49 1.96 8.72 -3.84
CA GLU A 49 1.95 9.37 -2.52
C GLU A 49 2.74 8.57 -1.46
N LEU A 50 3.83 7.94 -1.87
CA LEU A 50 4.73 7.19 -0.99
C LEU A 50 5.72 8.11 -0.30
N GLU A 51 5.83 7.97 1.02
CA GLU A 51 6.88 8.59 1.81
C GLU A 51 8.22 7.86 1.59
N LEU A 52 9.34 8.58 1.73
CA LEU A 52 10.67 7.98 1.58
C LEU A 52 10.92 6.86 2.60
N ALA A 53 10.43 7.00 3.83
CA ALA A 53 10.55 5.98 4.87
C ALA A 53 9.81 4.68 4.48
N ASP A 54 8.62 4.80 3.89
CA ASP A 54 7.86 3.65 3.41
C ASP A 54 8.58 3.02 2.19
N PHE A 55 9.22 3.82 1.33
CA PHE A 55 10.03 3.32 0.21
C PHE A 55 11.28 2.56 0.64
N GLU A 56 12.00 3.03 1.65
CA GLU A 56 13.23 2.38 2.16
C GLU A 56 12.96 0.95 2.68
N MET A 57 11.77 0.71 3.23
CA MET A 57 11.34 -0.63 3.64
C MET A 57 11.37 -1.62 2.46
N PHE A 58 10.84 -1.24 1.29
CA PHE A 58 10.84 -2.10 0.10
C PHE A 58 12.22 -2.30 -0.53
N LEU A 59 13.19 -1.43 -0.20
CA LEU A 59 14.57 -1.59 -0.65
C LEU A 59 15.39 -2.50 0.27
N THR A 60 15.03 -2.55 1.56
CA THR A 60 15.81 -3.24 2.60
C THR A 60 15.28 -4.64 2.87
N ASP A 61 13.96 -4.83 2.82
CA ASP A 61 13.32 -6.11 3.09
C ASP A 61 12.84 -6.77 1.78
N LYS A 62 13.46 -7.91 1.43
CA LYS A 62 13.11 -8.70 0.24
C LYS A 62 11.83 -9.52 0.40
N ASN A 63 11.32 -9.65 1.62
CA ASN A 63 10.09 -10.41 1.90
C ASN A 63 8.83 -9.54 1.74
N VAL A 64 9.01 -8.25 1.45
CA VAL A 64 7.93 -7.28 1.34
C VAL A 64 7.77 -6.86 -0.12
N ASN A 65 6.63 -7.23 -0.69
CA ASN A 65 6.25 -6.85 -2.06
C ASN A 65 5.45 -5.54 -2.03
N TYR A 66 5.68 -4.71 -3.05
CA TYR A 66 4.94 -3.48 -3.27
C TYR A 66 3.83 -3.69 -4.29
N SER A 67 2.60 -3.35 -3.87
CA SER A 67 1.44 -3.26 -4.74
C SER A 67 1.03 -1.79 -4.90
N CYS A 68 0.75 -1.34 -6.13
CA CYS A 68 0.33 0.05 -6.42
C CYS A 68 -1.11 0.31 -5.93
N LYS A 69 -1.58 1.56 -5.91
CA LYS A 69 -2.96 1.87 -5.51
C LYS A 69 -3.99 1.11 -6.35
N GLY A 70 -3.81 1.06 -7.67
CA GLY A 70 -4.75 0.37 -8.57
C GLY A 70 -4.90 -1.12 -8.27
N CYS A 71 -3.80 -1.84 -8.09
CA CYS A 71 -3.81 -3.26 -7.74
C CYS A 71 -4.27 -3.55 -6.30
N PHE A 72 -4.40 -2.52 -5.48
CA PHE A 72 -4.87 -2.64 -4.10
C PHE A 72 -6.36 -2.33 -3.99
N SER A 73 -6.89 -1.49 -4.89
CA SER A 73 -8.31 -1.18 -5.01
C SER A 73 -9.09 -2.24 -5.79
N HIS A 74 -8.42 -2.99 -6.67
CA HIS A 74 -9.02 -4.09 -7.39
C HIS A 74 -8.21 -5.35 -7.10
N ASP A 75 -8.71 -6.17 -6.17
CA ASP A 75 -8.41 -7.60 -6.27
C ASP A 75 -9.01 -8.10 -7.59
N GLN A 76 -8.59 -9.28 -8.07
CA GLN A 76 -8.99 -9.86 -9.37
C GLN A 76 -10.52 -9.90 -9.66
N SER A 77 -11.37 -9.55 -8.68
CA SER A 77 -12.82 -9.43 -8.74
C SER A 77 -13.38 -8.02 -9.02
N ASP A 78 -12.58 -7.06 -9.51
CA ASP A 78 -12.99 -5.68 -9.87
C ASP A 78 -13.54 -4.80 -8.72
N GLU A 79 -13.81 -5.35 -7.53
CA GLU A 79 -14.40 -4.62 -6.40
C GLU A 79 -13.56 -4.75 -5.12
N TYR A 80 -13.36 -3.62 -4.45
CA TYR A 80 -12.75 -3.56 -3.12
C TYR A 80 -13.74 -4.08 -2.08
N THR A 81 -13.37 -5.11 -1.32
CA THR A 81 -14.21 -5.63 -0.22
C THR A 81 -13.52 -5.47 1.13
N TYR A 82 -14.33 -5.34 2.19
CA TYR A 82 -13.81 -5.27 3.57
C TYR A 82 -13.03 -6.55 3.96
N THR A 83 -13.50 -7.72 3.50
CA THR A 83 -12.84 -9.00 3.75
C THR A 83 -11.45 -9.05 3.11
N SER A 84 -11.31 -8.58 1.87
CA SER A 84 -10.02 -8.44 1.20
C SER A 84 -9.06 -7.52 1.96
N ALA A 85 -9.57 -6.40 2.47
CA ALA A 85 -8.78 -5.46 3.25
C ALA A 85 -8.28 -6.09 4.56
N LEU A 86 -9.14 -6.83 5.27
CA LEU A 86 -8.74 -7.57 6.47
C LEU A 86 -7.67 -8.61 6.17
N LEU A 87 -7.82 -9.39 5.10
CA LEU A 87 -6.85 -10.40 4.71
C LEU A 87 -5.47 -9.76 4.44
N ARG A 88 -5.43 -8.66 3.68
CA ARG A 88 -4.18 -7.92 3.41
C ARG A 88 -3.54 -7.36 4.68
N LEU A 89 -4.33 -6.90 5.65
CA LEU A 89 -3.82 -6.43 6.94
C LEU A 89 -3.27 -7.58 7.78
N THR A 90 -3.95 -8.73 7.81
CA THR A 90 -3.46 -9.93 8.51
C THR A 90 -2.13 -10.40 7.91
N GLU A 91 -2.05 -10.56 6.59
CA GLU A 91 -0.82 -10.93 5.89
C GLU A 91 0.30 -9.89 6.12
N ALA A 92 -0.06 -8.61 6.19
CA ALA A 92 0.92 -7.57 6.46
C ALA A 92 1.46 -7.63 7.89
N GLY A 93 0.62 -8.05 8.86
CA GLY A 93 1.02 -8.29 10.24
C GLY A 93 2.08 -9.38 10.36
N GLU A 94 1.96 -10.46 9.57
CA GLU A 94 2.96 -11.55 9.54
C GLU A 94 4.31 -11.11 8.99
N LYS A 95 4.32 -10.13 8.07
CA LYS A 95 5.54 -9.55 7.49
C LYS A 95 6.18 -8.48 8.38
N GLY A 96 5.48 -8.03 9.43
CA GLY A 96 6.02 -7.15 10.46
C GLY A 96 5.37 -5.76 10.53
N PHE A 97 5.66 -5.07 11.62
CA PHE A 97 4.95 -3.85 12.02
C PHE A 97 5.02 -2.70 11.00
N ASN A 98 6.16 -2.50 10.34
CA ASN A 98 6.32 -1.41 9.37
C ASN A 98 5.44 -1.63 8.15
N TYR A 99 5.36 -2.87 7.65
CA TYR A 99 4.53 -3.19 6.51
C TYR A 99 3.04 -3.15 6.85
N LEU A 100 2.66 -3.64 8.04
CA LEU A 100 1.32 -3.47 8.57
C LEU A 100 0.92 -1.99 8.65
N ARG A 101 1.79 -1.13 9.18
CA ARG A 101 1.57 0.32 9.26
C ARG A 101 1.36 0.93 7.87
N PHE A 102 2.19 0.53 6.89
CA PHE A 102 2.06 0.97 5.50
C PHE A 102 0.70 0.56 4.91
N CYS A 103 0.34 -0.71 4.99
CA CYS A 103 -0.94 -1.22 4.50
C CYS A 103 -2.12 -0.52 5.18
N SER A 104 -2.07 -0.32 6.50
CA SER A 104 -3.12 0.37 7.25
C SER A 104 -3.34 1.82 6.79
N LYS A 105 -2.26 2.58 6.55
CA LYS A 105 -2.37 3.94 5.97
C LYS A 105 -3.09 3.89 4.62
N LYS A 106 -2.75 2.92 3.78
CA LYS A 106 -3.27 2.77 2.42
C LYS A 106 -4.75 2.37 2.43
N GLU A 107 -5.13 1.40 3.25
CA GLU A 107 -6.52 0.95 3.43
C GLU A 107 -7.43 2.08 3.94
N LYS A 108 -6.94 2.89 4.90
CA LYS A 108 -7.69 4.04 5.41
C LYS A 108 -8.07 5.05 4.32
N GLY A 109 -7.26 5.17 3.27
CA GLY A 109 -7.57 6.03 2.13
C GLY A 109 -8.57 5.43 1.13
N MET A 110 -8.87 4.13 1.22
CA MET A 110 -9.74 3.40 0.30
C MET A 110 -11.10 3.04 0.89
N LEU A 111 -11.19 2.93 2.22
CA LEU A 111 -12.47 2.69 2.88
C LEU A 111 -13.45 3.82 2.51
N PRO A 112 -14.64 3.49 1.97
CA PRO A 112 -15.68 4.50 1.80
C PRO A 112 -15.91 5.12 3.18
N THR A 113 -16.08 6.44 3.24
CA THR A 113 -16.55 7.10 4.46
C THR A 113 -17.93 6.54 4.76
N ILE A 114 -17.99 5.51 5.60
CA ILE A 114 -19.23 5.02 6.17
C ILE A 114 -19.78 6.21 6.94
N THR A 115 -20.86 6.77 6.42
CA THR A 115 -21.57 7.81 7.15
C THR A 115 -22.22 7.14 8.36
N GLU A 116 -22.36 7.86 9.49
CA GLU A 116 -23.02 7.31 10.69
C GLU A 116 -24.43 6.75 10.38
N ALA A 117 -25.06 7.20 9.29
CA ALA A 117 -26.34 6.72 8.78
C ALA A 117 -26.33 5.29 8.19
N GLU A 118 -25.16 4.76 7.80
CA GLU A 118 -25.02 3.41 7.22
C GLU A 118 -24.64 2.35 8.27
N TYR A 119 -24.35 2.80 9.49
CA TYR A 119 -23.96 1.98 10.63
C TYR A 119 -25.22 1.44 11.34
N SER A 120 -25.89 0.43 10.78
CA SER A 120 -26.86 -0.37 11.54
C SER A 120 -26.22 -1.70 11.96
N GLU A 121 -26.37 -2.08 13.24
CA GLU A 121 -25.83 -3.32 13.80
C GLU A 121 -26.27 -4.57 13.00
N GLU A 122 -27.45 -4.51 12.38
CA GLU A 122 -28.02 -5.56 11.54
C GLU A 122 -27.20 -5.82 10.25
N LYS A 123 -26.51 -4.82 9.69
CA LYS A 123 -25.66 -5.02 8.50
C LYS A 123 -24.28 -5.60 8.83
N LEU A 124 -23.74 -5.33 10.02
CA LEU A 124 -22.48 -5.91 10.49
C LEU A 124 -22.61 -7.41 10.76
N ALA A 125 -23.75 -7.85 11.30
CA ALA A 125 -24.03 -9.25 11.58
C ALA A 125 -24.10 -10.15 10.32
N VAL A 126 -24.40 -9.57 9.15
CA VAL A 126 -24.48 -10.31 7.88
C VAL A 126 -23.11 -10.58 7.26
N HIS A 127 -22.09 -9.77 7.59
CA HIS A 127 -20.73 -9.93 7.05
C HIS A 127 -19.78 -10.74 7.93
N LEU A 128 -20.10 -10.91 9.21
CA LEU A 128 -19.39 -11.82 10.11
C LEU A 128 -20.14 -13.14 10.18
N ASP A 129 -19.79 -14.06 9.27
CA ASP A 129 -20.21 -15.45 9.44
C ASP A 129 -19.73 -15.97 10.81
N HIS A 130 -20.52 -16.84 11.42
CA HIS A 130 -20.40 -17.25 12.83
C HIS A 130 -19.01 -17.86 13.17
N ALA A 131 -18.26 -18.29 12.14
CA ALA A 131 -16.89 -18.78 12.24
C ALA A 131 -15.84 -17.68 12.43
N THR A 132 -16.02 -16.49 11.84
CA THR A 132 -15.03 -15.41 11.86
C THR A 132 -15.05 -14.64 13.18
N SER A 133 -16.23 -14.50 13.80
CA SER A 133 -16.37 -13.95 15.16
C SER A 133 -15.63 -14.77 16.22
N LYS A 134 -15.60 -16.11 16.06
CA LYS A 134 -14.93 -16.98 17.03
C LYS A 134 -13.40 -16.86 16.96
N LEU A 135 -12.84 -16.70 15.76
CA LEU A 135 -11.39 -16.50 15.55
C LEU A 135 -10.92 -15.12 16.03
N LEU A 136 -11.73 -14.08 15.86
CA LEU A 136 -11.42 -12.74 16.38
C LEU A 136 -11.50 -12.69 17.91
N LEU A 137 -12.50 -13.34 18.52
CA LEU A 137 -12.60 -13.46 19.98
C LEU A 137 -11.45 -14.27 20.59
N GLU A 138 -10.97 -15.32 19.93
CA GLU A 138 -9.87 -16.14 20.44
C GLU A 138 -8.48 -15.49 20.25
N SER A 139 -8.31 -14.62 19.25
CA SER A 139 -7.04 -13.89 19.01
C SER A 139 -6.91 -12.56 19.75
N CYS A 140 -8.02 -11.94 20.18
CA CYS A 140 -7.99 -10.74 21.02
C CYS A 140 -7.67 -11.02 22.51
N LEU A 141 -7.55 -12.28 22.93
CA LEU A 141 -7.22 -12.64 24.32
C LEU A 141 -5.73 -12.47 24.67
N PHE A 142 -4.90 -11.93 23.77
CA PHE A 142 -3.46 -11.76 23.99
C PHE A 142 -2.93 -10.33 23.88
N VAL A 143 -3.80 -9.31 23.95
CA VAL A 143 -3.36 -7.92 24.07
C VAL A 143 -3.66 -7.41 25.48
N ASP A 144 -2.58 -7.01 26.14
CA ASP A 144 -2.45 -6.37 27.46
C ASP A 144 -3.75 -5.74 28.03
N PRO A 145 -4.21 -6.10 29.24
CA PRO A 145 -5.49 -5.63 29.82
C PRO A 145 -5.64 -4.11 30.02
N GLN A 146 -4.61 -3.30 29.72
CA GLN A 146 -4.66 -1.84 29.91
C GLN A 146 -5.03 -1.05 28.66
N ILE A 147 -5.15 -1.67 27.49
CA ILE A 147 -5.44 -0.96 26.24
C ILE A 147 -6.71 -1.55 25.62
N CYS A 148 -7.75 -0.72 25.51
CA CYS A 148 -9.07 -1.00 24.93
C CYS A 148 -10.10 -1.68 25.86
N VAL A 149 -10.63 -0.90 26.82
CA VAL A 149 -12.05 -1.05 27.18
C VAL A 149 -12.86 -0.16 26.23
N PRO A 150 -13.69 -0.72 25.33
CA PRO A 150 -14.62 0.08 24.56
C PRO A 150 -15.69 0.68 25.48
N LYS A 151 -16.02 1.95 25.27
CA LYS A 151 -16.88 2.80 26.15
C LYS A 151 -18.30 2.27 26.43
N TRP A 152 -18.73 1.17 25.80
CA TRP A 152 -20.04 0.56 26.06
C TRP A 152 -20.04 -0.38 27.28
N ALA A 153 -18.87 -0.78 27.81
CA ALA A 153 -18.77 -1.68 28.97
C ALA A 153 -18.92 -1.00 30.35
N SER A 154 -19.27 0.29 30.41
CA SER A 154 -19.48 1.02 31.68
C SER A 154 -20.96 1.21 32.07
N ALA A 155 -21.89 0.53 31.39
CA ALA A 155 -23.33 0.67 31.64
C ALA A 155 -23.98 -0.54 32.34
N VAL A 156 -23.18 -1.43 32.94
CA VAL A 156 -23.69 -2.47 33.84
C VAL A 156 -22.72 -2.62 35.01
N TYR A 157 -22.87 -1.75 36.01
CA TYR A 157 -22.74 -2.02 37.45
C TYR A 157 -23.13 -0.76 38.23
#